data_AF-A0AA40WG11-F1
#
_entry.id   AF-A0AA40WG11-F1
#
_cell.length_a   1.000
_cell.length_b   1.000
_cell.length_c   1.000
_cell.angle_alpha   90.00
_cell.angle_beta   90.00
_cell.angle_gamma   90.00
#
_symmetry.space_group_name_H-M   'P 1'
#
loop_
_entity.id
_entity.type
_entity.pdbx_description
1 polymer ?
#
loop_
_entity_poly.entity_id
_entity_poly.type
_entity_poly.pdbx_seq_one_letter_code
_entity_poly.pdbx_strand_id
1 'polypeptide(L)' 'PYMHDGSIDTLENVVEHYNAGGRNIINGPRAGDGRTHPNKNGFVFAIGLTAGEKTDLVNFLKSLTDTAFVNDPKPSDPF' A
#
# COMPACT_ATOMS: atom_id res chain seq x y z
N PRO A 1 -1.27 3.22 8.97
CA PRO A 1 -2.18 3.20 7.80
C PRO A 1 -1.52 3.88 6.60
N TYR A 2 -2.06 3.67 5.40
CA TYR A 2 -1.49 4.06 4.10
C TYR A 2 -2.52 4.76 3.22
N MET A 3 -2.04 5.30 2.08
CA MET A 3 -2.77 6.20 1.18
C MET A 3 -3.04 7.57 1.80
N HIS A 4 -3.51 8.52 0.98
CA HIS A 4 -3.69 9.92 1.38
C HIS A 4 -4.71 10.13 2.51
N ASP A 5 -5.69 9.23 2.64
CA ASP A 5 -6.77 9.27 3.62
C ASP A 5 -6.66 8.19 4.70
N GLY A 6 -5.56 7.43 4.71
CA GLY A 6 -5.36 6.33 5.65
C GLY A 6 -6.29 5.12 5.42
N SER A 7 -6.98 5.02 4.27
CA SER A 7 -8.02 4.00 4.05
C SER A 7 -7.52 2.58 3.78
N ILE A 8 -6.20 2.34 3.87
CA ILE A 8 -5.61 1.01 3.74
C ILE A 8 -4.72 0.75 4.95
N ASP A 9 -4.96 -0.33 5.67
CA ASP A 9 -4.34 -0.55 6.98
C ASP A 9 -2.92 -1.12 6.93
N THR A 10 -2.66 -2.01 5.96
CA THR A 10 -1.44 -2.82 5.90
C THR A 10 -0.70 -2.63 4.58
N LEU A 11 0.62 -2.85 4.61
CA LEU A 11 1.46 -2.79 3.42
C LEU A 11 1.10 -3.88 2.41
N GLU A 12 0.71 -5.05 2.90
CA GLU A 12 0.21 -6.17 2.11
C GLU A 12 -1.04 -5.76 1.32
N ASN A 13 -1.98 -5.03 1.93
CA ASN A 13 -3.17 -4.52 1.24
C ASN A 13 -2.84 -3.42 0.21
N VAL A 14 -1.76 -2.65 0.42
CA VAL A 14 -1.25 -1.73 -0.60
C VAL A 14 -0.73 -2.51 -1.81
N VAL A 15 0.02 -3.59 -1.58
CA VAL A 15 0.51 -4.46 -2.67
C VAL A 15 -0.66 -5.10 -3.41
N GLU A 16 -1.69 -5.58 -2.71
CA GLU A 16 -2.90 -6.10 -3.36
C GLU A 16 -3.64 -5.05 -4.19
N HIS A 17 -3.71 -3.80 -3.71
CA HIS A 17 -4.31 -2.71 -4.46
C HIS A 17 -3.65 -2.50 -5.82
N TYR A 18 -2.31 -2.49 -5.86
CA TYR A 18 -1.58 -2.36 -7.12
C TYR A 18 -1.63 -3.64 -7.96
N ASN A 19 -1.55 -4.82 -7.33
CA ASN A 19 -1.65 -6.10 -8.02
C ASN A 19 -2.99 -6.25 -8.76
N ALA A 20 -4.08 -5.76 -8.17
CA ALA A 20 -5.41 -5.73 -8.77
C ALA A 20 -5.63 -4.57 -9.77
N GLY A 21 -4.67 -3.65 -9.91
CA GLY A 21 -4.78 -2.47 -10.77
C GLY A 21 -5.80 -1.45 -10.27
N GLY A 22 -6.01 -1.37 -8.95
CA GLY A 22 -7.00 -0.49 -8.30
C GLY A 22 -7.81 -1.21 -7.21
N ARG A 23 -8.55 -0.45 -6.40
CA ARG A 23 -9.41 -1.00 -5.33
C ARG A 23 -10.84 -1.15 -5.83
N ASN A 24 -11.49 -2.25 -5.46
CA ASN A 24 -12.92 -2.43 -5.63
C ASN A 24 -13.60 -2.52 -4.26
N ILE A 25 -14.45 -1.54 -3.95
CA ILE A 25 -15.19 -1.48 -2.68
C ILE A 25 -16.63 -1.90 -2.98
N ILE A 26 -17.03 -3.07 -2.49
CA ILE A 26 -18.34 -3.66 -2.82
C ILE A 26 -19.47 -3.05 -2.00
N ASN A 27 -19.19 -2.61 -0.76
CA ASN A 27 -20.22 -2.27 0.21
C ASN A 27 -19.98 -0.90 0.86
N GLY A 28 -21.06 -0.28 1.33
CA GLY A 28 -21.04 0.94 2.13
C GLY A 28 -21.02 2.23 1.31
N PRO A 29 -20.92 3.40 1.99
CA PRO A 29 -21.07 4.71 1.34
C PRO A 29 -19.93 5.07 0.37
N ARG A 30 -18.83 4.31 0.41
CA ARG A 30 -17.67 4.46 -0.48
C ARG A 30 -17.61 3.37 -1.57
N ALA A 31 -18.69 2.61 -1.77
CA ALA A 31 -18.73 1.56 -2.78
C ALA A 31 -18.43 2.12 -4.17
N GLY A 32 -17.64 1.37 -4.94
CA GLY A 32 -17.16 1.78 -6.26
C GLY A 32 -15.94 0.97 -6.71
N ASP A 33 -15.76 0.88 -8.03
CA ASP A 33 -14.65 0.18 -8.65
C ASP A 33 -13.61 1.17 -9.21
N GLY A 34 -12.53 1.37 -8.46
CA GLY A 34 -11.42 2.21 -8.88
C GLY A 34 -10.59 1.62 -10.02
N ARG A 35 -10.72 0.33 -10.32
CA ARG A 35 -9.95 -0.34 -11.39
C ARG A 35 -10.38 0.12 -12.78
N THR A 36 -11.62 0.58 -12.92
CA THR A 36 -12.22 1.06 -14.17
C THR A 36 -12.38 2.58 -14.22
N HIS A 37 -11.83 3.30 -13.24
CA HIS A 37 -11.98 4.75 -13.15
C HIS A 37 -11.28 5.45 -14.35
N PRO A 38 -11.96 6.39 -15.06
CA PRO A 38 -11.42 7.00 -16.28
C PRO A 38 -10.14 7.82 -16.06
N ASN A 39 -9.96 8.36 -14.85
CA ASN A 39 -8.75 9.13 -14.49
C ASN A 39 -7.64 8.26 -13.89
N LYS A 40 -7.79 6.92 -13.87
CA LYS A 40 -6.71 6.04 -13.40
C LYS A 40 -5.54 6.11 -14.39
N ASN A 41 -4.33 6.28 -13.87
CA ASN A 41 -3.13 6.27 -14.70
C ASN A 41 -2.98 4.92 -15.42
N GLY A 42 -2.63 4.94 -16.71
CA GLY A 42 -2.47 3.74 -17.53
C GLY A 42 -1.39 2.76 -17.06
N PHE A 43 -0.42 3.21 -16.25
CA PHE A 43 0.60 2.35 -15.64
C PHE A 43 0.10 1.58 -14.40
N VAL A 44 -1.12 1.88 -13.92
CA VAL A 44 -1.75 1.12 -12.83
C VAL A 44 -2.74 0.13 -13.44
N PHE A 45 -2.24 -1.04 -13.81
CA PHE A 45 -3.02 -2.16 -14.35
C PHE A 45 -2.83 -3.41 -13.49
N ALA A 46 -3.64 -4.44 -13.70
CA ALA A 46 -3.52 -5.69 -12.95
C ALA A 46 -2.19 -6.39 -13.31
N ILE A 47 -1.35 -6.64 -12.32
CA ILE A 47 0.03 -7.12 -12.51
C ILE A 47 0.06 -8.65 -12.61
N GLY A 48 -0.74 -9.32 -11.77
CA GLY A 48 -0.79 -10.79 -11.74
C GLY A 48 0.34 -11.44 -10.93
N LEU A 49 0.81 -10.77 -9.87
CA LEU A 49 1.85 -11.28 -8.99
C LEU A 49 1.41 -12.56 -8.28
N THR A 50 2.32 -13.53 -8.23
CA THR A 50 2.19 -14.73 -7.42
C THR A 50 2.25 -14.41 -5.92
N ALA A 51 1.86 -15.37 -5.07
CA ALA A 51 1.98 -15.21 -3.62
C ALA A 51 3.44 -14.97 -3.16
N GLY A 52 4.40 -15.63 -3.82
CA GLY A 52 5.83 -15.45 -3.55
C GLY A 52 6.29 -14.03 -3.90
N GLU A 53 6.01 -13.56 -5.11
CA GLU A 53 6.42 -12.22 -5.55
C GLU A 53 5.81 -11.11 -4.71
N LYS A 54 4.56 -11.26 -4.26
CA LYS A 54 3.94 -10.32 -3.30
C LYS A 54 4.70 -10.29 -1.98
N THR A 55 5.07 -11.46 -1.46
CA THR A 55 5.85 -11.57 -0.22
C THR A 55 7.23 -10.93 -0.38
N ASP A 56 7.91 -11.20 -1.48
CA ASP A 56 9.23 -10.65 -1.77
C ASP A 56 9.18 -9.12 -1.92
N LEU A 57 8.16 -8.59 -2.59
CA LEU A 57 7.96 -7.14 -2.70
C LEU A 57 7.71 -6.50 -1.34
N VAL A 58 6.86 -7.11 -0.50
CA VAL A 58 6.62 -6.62 0.86
C VAL A 58 7.92 -6.63 1.68
N ASN A 59 8.75 -7.67 1.56
CA ASN A 59 10.03 -7.76 2.25
C ASN A 59 11.03 -6.71 1.76
N PHE A 60 11.08 -6.46 0.45
CA PHE A 60 11.87 -5.39 -0.13
C PHE A 60 11.44 -4.03 0.41
N LEU A 61 10.14 -3.74 0.47
CA LEU A 61 9.64 -2.48 1.03
C LEU A 61 9.94 -2.35 2.53
N LYS A 62 9.88 -3.45 3.29
CA LYS A 62 10.26 -3.48 4.72
C LYS A 62 11.75 -3.22 4.93
N SER A 63 12.62 -3.59 3.98
CA SER A 63 14.07 -3.33 4.07
C SER A 63 14.44 -1.85 3.92
N LEU A 64 13.50 -1.00 3.45
CA LEU A 64 13.68 0.45 3.36
C LEU A 64 13.54 1.15 4.72
N THR A 65 13.27 0.42 5.80
CA THR A 65 13.15 0.99 7.14
C THR A 65 14.54 1.39 7.64
N ASP A 66 14.72 2.68 7.91
CA ASP A 66 15.93 3.18 8.58
C ASP A 66 15.86 2.84 10.08
N THR A 67 16.56 1.77 10.46
CA THR A 67 16.60 1.30 11.85
C THR A 67 17.45 2.20 12.75
N ALA A 68 18.38 2.97 12.20
CA ALA A 68 19.17 3.91 12.98
C ALA A 68 18.29 5.10 13.39
N PHE A 69 17.53 5.67 12.45
CA PHE A 69 16.62 6.78 12.71
C PHE A 69 15.53 6.42 13.74
N VAL A 70 14.87 5.27 13.57
CA VAL A 70 13.76 4.86 14.45
C VAL A 70 14.20 4.61 15.90
N ASN A 71 15.47 4.27 16.11
CA ASN A 71 16.03 4.02 17.45
C ASN A 71 16.93 5.16 17.95
N ASP A 72 17.02 6.29 17.23
CA ASP A 72 17.80 7.45 17.66
C ASP A 72 17.05 8.19 18.79
N PRO A 73 17.63 8.34 20.00
CA PRO A 73 17.02 9.14 21.06
C PRO A 73 17.06 10.65 20.78
N LYS A 74 17.85 11.14 19.82
CA LYS A 74 17.91 12.58 19.53
C LYS A 74 16.58 13.18 19.08
N PRO A 75 15.82 12.57 18.15
CA PRO A 75 14.49 13.04 17.78
C PRO A 75 13.38 12.58 18.73
N SER A 76 13.67 11.90 19.85
CA SER A 76 12.62 11.42 20.76
C SER A 76 11.94 12.56 21.51
N ASP A 77 10.75 12.28 22.04
CA ASP A 77 10.07 13.19 22.98
C ASP A 77 11.02 13.49 24.17
N PRO A 78 11.35 14.77 24.46
CA PRO A 78 12.25 15.11 25.53
C PRO A 78 11.60 15.12 26.93
N PHE A 79 10.32 14.79 27.06
CA PHE A 79 9.56 14.83 28.32
C PHE A 79 9.02 13.46 28.77
#